data_AF-A0A3E0WK55-F1
#
_entry.id   AF-A0A3E0WK55-F1
#
_cell.length_a   1.000
_cell.length_b   1.000
_cell.length_c   1.000
_cell.angle_alpha   90.00
_cell.angle_beta   90.00
_cell.angle_gamma   90.00
#
_symmetry.space_group_name_H-M   'P 1'
#
loop_
_entity.id
_entity.type
_entity.pdbx_description
1 polymer ?
#
loop_
_entity_poly.entity_id
_entity_poly.type
_entity_poly.pdbx_seq_one_letter_code
_entity_poly.pdbx_strand_id
1 'polypeptide(L)' 'MSKGEPEIQSVDTPSVLELSEEFETLTVNKNSSIEIIIKENPSLTVFQWNEDEQTKEVALKDNKLNVPQKEGI' A
#
# COMPACT_ATOMS: atom_id res chain seq x y z
N MET A 1 -26.66 -41.65 -11.33
CA MET A 1 -26.35 -40.23 -11.61
C MET A 1 -24.99 -39.95 -11.00
N SER A 2 -23.97 -39.68 -11.81
CA SER A 2 -22.60 -39.42 -11.32
C SER A 2 -22.55 -38.01 -10.71
N LYS A 3 -21.99 -37.86 -9.51
CA LYS A 3 -21.71 -36.53 -8.94
C LYS A 3 -20.59 -35.91 -9.79
N GLY A 4 -20.86 -34.78 -10.43
CA GLY A 4 -19.83 -34.01 -11.14
C GLY A 4 -18.77 -33.56 -10.15
N GLU A 5 -17.50 -33.66 -10.55
CA GLU A 5 -16.38 -33.18 -9.74
C GLU A 5 -16.44 -31.65 -9.63
N PRO A 6 -16.08 -31.07 -8.47
CA PRO A 6 -16.08 -29.62 -8.30
C PRO A 6 -15.01 -28.97 -9.19
N GLU A 7 -15.42 -27.94 -9.92
CA GLU A 7 -14.51 -27.11 -10.69
C GLU A 7 -13.80 -26.13 -9.75
N ILE A 8 -12.48 -26.28 -9.58
CA ILE A 8 -11.65 -25.36 -8.79
C ILE A 8 -11.08 -24.34 -9.75
N GLN A 9 -11.50 -23.08 -9.61
CA GLN A 9 -10.91 -21.96 -10.33
C GLN A 9 -9.98 -21.19 -9.40
N SER A 10 -8.73 -21.01 -9.81
CA SER A 10 -7.83 -20.08 -9.15
C SER A 10 -8.25 -18.67 -9.56
N VAL A 11 -8.67 -17.86 -8.59
CA VAL A 11 -8.86 -16.43 -8.82
C VAL A 11 -7.52 -15.75 -8.60
N ASP A 12 -7.04 -15.04 -9.61
CA ASP A 12 -5.86 -14.20 -9.43
C ASP A 12 -6.17 -13.14 -8.36
N THR A 13 -5.22 -12.93 -7.45
CA THR A 13 -5.34 -11.86 -6.46
C THR A 13 -5.14 -10.52 -7.16
N PRO A 14 -6.01 -9.52 -6.96
CA PRO A 14 -5.84 -8.21 -7.55
C PRO A 14 -4.52 -7.58 -7.12
N SER A 15 -3.89 -6.86 -8.05
CA SER A 15 -2.67 -6.10 -7.81
C SER A 15 -2.91 -4.96 -6.82
N VAL A 16 -1.84 -4.47 -6.19
CA VAL A 16 -1.93 -3.32 -5.27
C VAL A 16 -2.44 -2.07 -6.00
N LEU A 17 -2.12 -1.92 -7.28
CA LEU A 17 -2.62 -0.81 -8.11
C LEU A 17 -4.14 -0.92 -8.32
N GLU A 18 -4.64 -2.09 -8.69
CA GLU A 18 -6.10 -2.33 -8.81
C GLU A 18 -6.82 -2.08 -7.48
N LEU A 19 -6.26 -2.57 -6.37
CA LEU A 19 -6.83 -2.31 -5.04
C LEU A 19 -6.81 -0.83 -4.67
N SER A 20 -5.83 -0.06 -5.14
CA SER A 20 -5.71 1.37 -4.82
C SER A 20 -6.81 2.23 -5.46
N GLU A 21 -7.42 1.76 -6.55
CA GLU A 21 -8.54 2.45 -7.21
C GLU A 21 -9.78 2.56 -6.32
N GLU A 22 -9.89 1.68 -5.32
CA GLU A 22 -10.98 1.69 -4.34
C GLU A 22 -10.78 2.73 -3.23
N PHE A 23 -9.62 3.41 -3.18
CA PHE A 23 -9.27 4.36 -2.11
C PHE A 23 -9.09 5.78 -2.63
N GLU A 24 -9.53 6.75 -1.84
CA GLU A 24 -9.28 8.15 -2.13
C GLU A 24 -7.80 8.51 -1.89
N THR A 25 -7.21 9.21 -2.86
CA THR A 25 -5.83 9.70 -2.73
C THR A 25 -5.77 10.89 -1.78
N LEU A 26 -4.99 10.73 -0.70
CA LEU A 26 -4.68 11.84 0.20
C LEU A 26 -3.56 12.71 -0.38
N THR A 27 -3.89 13.92 -0.83
CA THR A 27 -2.89 14.92 -1.22
C THR A 27 -2.22 15.50 0.01
N VAL A 28 -0.89 15.48 0.04
CA VAL A 28 -0.08 15.96 1.18
C VAL A 28 0.87 17.08 0.78
N ASN A 29 1.13 17.99 1.71
CA ASN A 29 2.08 19.08 1.49
C ASN A 29 3.52 18.57 1.55
N LYS A 30 4.39 19.12 0.70
CA LYS A 30 5.84 18.91 0.78
C LYS A 30 6.35 19.32 2.17
N ASN A 31 7.38 18.64 2.68
CA ASN A 31 7.95 18.88 4.02
C ASN A 31 6.98 18.70 5.19
N SER A 32 5.81 18.09 4.98
CA SER A 32 4.92 17.74 6.07
C SER A 32 5.34 16.41 6.71
N SER A 33 4.78 16.14 7.90
CA SER A 33 4.89 14.86 8.58
C SER A 33 3.53 14.18 8.54
N ILE A 34 3.52 12.88 8.23
CA ILE A 34 2.34 12.03 8.35
C ILE A 34 2.56 11.13 9.56
N GLU A 35 1.56 11.05 10.45
CA GLU A 35 1.57 10.18 11.63
C GLU A 35 0.57 9.05 11.42
N ILE A 36 1.02 7.81 11.57
CA ILE A 36 0.17 6.62 11.43
C ILE A 36 -0.29 6.19 12.82
N ILE A 37 -1.61 6.26 13.06
CA ILE A 37 -2.22 5.89 14.35
C ILE A 37 -3.04 4.62 14.14
N ILE A 38 -2.54 3.51 14.67
CA ILE A 38 -3.24 2.22 14.67
C ILE A 38 -3.42 1.80 16.13
N LYS A 39 -4.64 1.41 16.50
CA LYS A 39 -5.04 1.16 17.89
C LYS A 39 -4.11 0.18 18.63
N GLU A 40 -3.62 -0.84 17.95
CA GLU A 40 -2.76 -1.88 18.53
C GLU A 40 -1.26 -1.54 18.46
N ASN A 41 -0.92 -0.41 17.84
CA ASN A 41 0.45 0.06 17.64
C ASN A 41 1.41 -1.06 17.15
N PRO A 42 1.11 -1.73 16.03
CA PRO A 42 1.95 -2.78 15.49
C PRO A 42 3.30 -2.20 15.03
N SER A 43 4.29 -3.07 14.85
CA SER A 43 5.48 -2.69 14.10
C SER A 43 5.10 -2.45 12.64
N LEU A 44 5.54 -1.32 12.09
CA LEU A 44 5.19 -0.88 10.75
C LEU A 44 6.41 -0.86 9.83
N THR A 45 6.20 -1.31 8.60
CA THR A 45 7.11 -1.15 7.47
C THR A 45 6.31 -0.55 6.33
N VAL A 46 6.82 0.52 5.72
CA VAL A 46 6.13 1.25 4.65
C VAL A 46 6.99 1.23 3.40
N PHE A 47 6.37 0.96 2.26
CA PHE A 47 7.01 0.96 0.95
C PHE A 47 6.38 2.02 0.06
N GLN A 48 7.21 2.84 -0.58
CA GLN A 48 6.80 3.70 -1.66
C GLN A 48 6.82 2.90 -2.96
N TRP A 49 5.71 2.93 -3.69
CA TRP A 49 5.55 2.33 -5.02
C TRP A 49 5.70 3.42 -6.08
N ASN A 50 6.26 3.07 -7.24
CA ASN A 50 6.27 3.91 -8.44
C ASN A 50 5.47 3.25 -9.58
N GLU A 51 5.38 3.92 -10.72
CA GLU A 51 4.64 3.45 -11.91
C GLU A 51 5.18 2.12 -12.46
N ASP A 52 6.46 1.80 -12.21
CA ASP A 52 7.10 0.55 -12.61
C ASP A 52 6.96 -0.57 -11.56
N GLU A 53 6.04 -0.42 -10.58
CA GLU A 53 5.83 -1.34 -9.45
C GLU A 53 7.08 -1.58 -8.58
N GLN A 54 8.10 -0.74 -8.72
CA GLN A 54 9.28 -0.82 -7.88
C GLN A 54 8.97 -0.27 -6.51
N THR A 55 9.45 -0.98 -5.50
CA THR A 55 9.22 -0.63 -4.10
C THR A 55 10.50 -0.12 -3.44
N LYS A 56 10.37 0.97 -2.70
CA LYS A 56 11.43 1.50 -1.84
C LYS A 56 10.92 1.63 -0.43
N GLU A 57 11.63 1.03 0.52
CA GLU A 57 11.29 1.18 1.93
C GLU A 57 11.43 2.65 2.38
N VAL A 58 10.41 3.13 3.08
CA VAL A 58 10.35 4.47 3.67
C VAL A 58 10.62 4.34 5.15
N ALA A 59 11.67 5.01 5.62
CA ALA A 59 12.01 5.00 7.03
C ALA A 59 10.92 5.66 7.87
N LEU A 60 10.45 4.95 8.89
CA LEU A 60 9.55 5.46 9.91
C LEU A 60 10.33 5.78 11.18
N LYS A 61 9.97 6.89 11.83
CA LYS A 61 10.44 7.22 13.17
C LYS A 61 9.23 7.61 14.01
N ASP A 62 9.01 6.92 15.14
CA ASP A 62 7.86 7.17 16.02
C ASP A 62 6.51 7.13 15.26
N ASN A 63 6.34 6.14 14.36
CA ASN A 63 5.22 5.99 13.42
C ASN A 63 4.97 7.21 12.51
N LYS A 64 5.99 8.04 12.32
CA LYS A 64 5.96 9.21 11.45
C LYS A 64 6.84 9.00 10.24
N LEU A 65 6.37 9.49 9.10
CA LEU A 65 7.16 9.63 7.90
C LEU A 65 7.15 11.09 7.45
N ASN A 66 8.27 11.54 6.91
CA ASN A 66 8.42 12.88 6.36
C ASN A 66 8.16 12.85 4.86
N VAL A 67 7.28 13.73 4.40
CA VAL A 67 6.98 13.90 2.98
C VAL A 67 8.19 14.55 2.29
N PRO A 68 8.72 13.96 1.20
CA PRO A 68 9.90 14.48 0.52
C PRO A 68 9.67 15.89 -0.06
N GLN A 69 10.76 16.67 -0.18
CA GLN A 69 10.72 18.00 -0.80
C GLN A 69 10.53 17.97 -2.31
N LYS A 70 11.09 16.95 -2.95
CA LYS A 70 11.01 16.78 -4.39
C LYS A 70 9.89 15.81 -4.68
N GLU A 71 9.10 16.14 -5.70
CA GLU A 71 8.25 15.14 -6.35
C GLU A 71 9.15 13.99 -6.81
N GLY A 72 8.61 12.77 -6.76
CA GLY A 72 9.27 11.63 -7.41
C GLY A 72 9.52 11.95 -8.89
N ILE A 73 10.59 11.39 -9.43
CA ILE A 73 10.83 11.39 -10.87
C ILE A 73 9.91 10.34 -11.48
#